data_AF-A0A8C5QGC7-F1
#
_entry.id   AF-A0A8C5QGC7-F1
#
_cell.length_a   1.000
_cell.length_b   1.000
_cell.length_c   1.000
_cell.angle_alpha   90.00
_cell.angle_beta   90.00
_cell.angle_gamma   90.00
#
_symmetry.space_group_name_H-M   'P 1'
#
loop_
_entity.id
_entity.type
_entity.pdbx_description
1 polymer ?
#
loop_
_entity_poly.entity_id
_entity_poly.type
_entity_poly.pdbx_seq_one_letter_code
_entity_poly.pdbx_strand_id
1 'polypeptide(L)'
;LCTLSAESGRNKLGDLVIKFLDRDLQPSCQVACLETIRILSRDKYGLSPFTSRSAMHTLAKYAGLEYSEEVEGPRIPDSESVVEALKGLCNIIYNSVEAQEVATDLRLVCGLARRLKLYNETRSSHECKFFDLRLLFLLTALRVDVRRQLARELRGVSLLTDALESTLALKWSDIYEVVTDRLAQPLGKEETERVMEILKTLFNITFDISRREVDEEDAALYRHLAAILRHCLLRQSDGEDRTEECHGHTVNLLVNLPLMCLDVLLTPKVELGSVEYMGMNMDTVEVLLQFLDRRLDRGHKLRETLTPVLNLLTESSRVHRETRKFLRAKVLPPLRDVKNRPEVGNTLRNKLVRLMTHVDTDVKHCAAEFLFVLCKENVSRFVKYTGYGNAAGLLAARGLLAGGRGEGHYSEDEDTDTEEYREAKPNINPVTGRVEEKQPNPMDGMTEEQKEYEAMKLVSMFDKLSREQIIQPMGVTSDGRLEPLDEAAQKMLQQQESSDLDTDSD
;
A
#
# COMPACT_ATOMS: atom_id res chain seq x y z
N LEU A 1 -45.35 2.55 -12.01
CA LEU A 1 -45.90 2.94 -13.33
C LEU A 1 -45.24 4.22 -13.87
N CYS A 2 -45.19 5.34 -13.13
CA CYS A 2 -44.49 6.55 -13.60
C CYS A 2 -42.96 6.38 -13.81
N THR A 3 -42.29 5.56 -13.01
CA THR A 3 -40.85 5.26 -13.15
C THR A 3 -40.53 4.47 -14.42
N LEU A 4 -41.30 3.41 -14.71
CA LEU A 4 -41.18 2.60 -15.93
C LEU A 4 -41.47 3.41 -17.21
N SER A 5 -42.41 4.36 -17.15
CA SER A 5 -42.71 5.28 -18.26
C SER A 5 -41.56 6.25 -18.53
N ALA A 6 -40.94 6.80 -17.48
CA ALA A 6 -39.77 7.68 -17.60
C ALA A 6 -38.53 6.92 -18.09
N GLU A 7 -38.32 5.68 -17.64
CA GLU A 7 -37.25 4.80 -18.08
C GLU A 7 -37.39 4.44 -19.58
N SER A 8 -38.60 4.06 -20.02
CA SER A 8 -38.89 3.81 -21.43
C SER A 8 -38.67 5.05 -22.32
N GLY A 9 -39.03 6.24 -21.82
CA GLY A 9 -38.79 7.51 -22.53
C GLY A 9 -37.31 7.84 -22.69
N ARG A 10 -36.50 7.60 -21.65
CA ARG A 10 -35.05 7.85 -21.67
C ARG A 10 -34.31 6.90 -22.60
N ASN A 11 -34.66 5.61 -22.60
CA ASN A 11 -34.04 4.65 -23.52
C ASN A 11 -34.35 5.00 -24.98
N LYS A 12 -35.60 5.37 -25.29
CA LYS A 12 -35.99 5.84 -26.63
C LYS A 12 -35.22 7.10 -27.04
N LEU A 13 -35.02 8.05 -26.12
CA LEU A 13 -34.20 9.23 -26.39
C LEU A 13 -32.75 8.84 -26.69
N GLY A 14 -32.16 7.94 -25.89
CA GLY A 14 -30.81 7.43 -26.12
C GLY A 14 -30.64 6.79 -27.51
N ASP A 15 -31.59 5.93 -27.90
CA ASP A 15 -31.59 5.28 -29.22
C ASP A 15 -31.66 6.30 -30.37
N LEU A 16 -32.46 7.36 -30.21
CA LEU A 16 -32.58 8.42 -31.19
C LEU A 16 -31.27 9.20 -31.29
N VAL A 17 -30.68 9.60 -30.17
CA VAL A 17 -29.45 10.42 -30.15
C VAL A 17 -28.28 9.65 -30.78
N ILE A 18 -28.12 8.35 -30.51
CA ILE A 18 -27.11 7.53 -31.17
C ILE A 18 -27.33 7.48 -32.69
N LYS A 19 -28.57 7.24 -33.13
CA LYS A 19 -28.90 7.24 -34.57
C LYS A 19 -28.68 8.60 -35.24
N PHE A 20 -28.80 9.70 -34.49
CA PHE A 20 -28.48 11.04 -35.00
C PHE A 20 -26.97 11.22 -35.16
N LEU A 21 -26.16 10.71 -34.23
CA LEU A 21 -24.70 10.75 -34.30
C LEU A 21 -24.12 9.94 -35.47
N ASP A 22 -24.84 8.96 -36.00
CA ASP A 22 -24.46 8.23 -37.22
C ASP A 22 -24.60 9.08 -38.51
N ARG A 23 -25.19 10.28 -38.42
CA ARG A 23 -25.35 11.22 -39.55
C ARG A 23 -24.27 12.30 -39.52
N ASP A 24 -24.05 12.95 -40.66
CA ASP A 24 -23.22 14.16 -40.72
C ASP A 24 -23.94 15.33 -40.04
N LEU A 25 -23.56 15.60 -38.79
CA LEU A 25 -24.10 16.68 -37.97
C LEU A 25 -23.16 17.88 -37.94
N GLN A 26 -23.74 19.07 -37.77
CA GLN A 26 -22.96 20.27 -37.43
C GLN A 26 -22.29 20.11 -36.06
N PRO A 27 -21.09 20.70 -35.82
CA PRO A 27 -20.35 20.54 -34.57
C PRO A 27 -21.16 20.83 -33.30
N SER A 28 -21.97 21.90 -33.31
CA SER A 28 -22.84 22.24 -32.17
C SER A 28 -23.89 21.16 -31.86
N CYS A 29 -24.43 20.51 -32.89
CA CYS A 29 -25.38 19.41 -32.75
C CYS A 29 -24.68 18.13 -32.24
N GLN A 30 -23.44 17.89 -32.68
CA GLN A 30 -22.63 16.78 -32.17
C GLN A 30 -22.39 16.91 -30.67
N VAL A 31 -21.94 18.09 -30.21
CA VAL A 31 -21.71 18.37 -28.78
C VAL A 31 -22.99 18.16 -27.98
N ALA A 32 -24.12 18.77 -28.38
CA ALA A 32 -25.39 18.62 -27.68
C ALA A 32 -25.87 17.16 -27.59
N CYS A 33 -25.66 16.37 -28.66
CA CYS A 33 -25.95 14.93 -28.65
C CYS A 33 -25.06 14.18 -27.63
N LEU A 34 -23.75 14.44 -27.64
CA LEU A 34 -22.78 13.78 -26.77
C LEU A 34 -22.97 14.18 -25.29
N GLU A 35 -23.28 15.44 -25.01
CA GLU A 35 -23.66 15.90 -23.67
C GLU A 35 -24.94 15.20 -23.18
N THR A 36 -25.93 15.04 -24.06
CA THR A 36 -27.15 14.30 -23.74
C THR A 36 -26.83 12.85 -23.38
N ILE A 37 -25.97 12.19 -24.17
CA ILE A 37 -25.51 10.82 -23.86
C ILE A 37 -24.77 10.78 -22.53
N ARG A 38 -23.86 11.73 -22.26
CA ARG A 38 -23.12 11.82 -21.00
C ARG A 38 -24.06 11.96 -19.80
N ILE A 39 -25.14 12.73 -19.92
CA ILE A 39 -26.14 12.90 -18.86
C ILE A 39 -26.94 11.61 -18.66
N LEU A 40 -27.41 10.99 -19.75
CA LEU A 40 -28.19 9.76 -19.69
C LEU A 40 -27.35 8.58 -19.17
N SER A 41 -26.06 8.51 -19.48
CA SER A 41 -25.16 7.44 -19.07
C SER A 41 -24.75 7.47 -17.60
N ARG A 42 -25.14 8.51 -16.85
CA ARG A 42 -24.99 8.55 -15.38
C ARG A 42 -25.94 7.62 -14.66
N ASP A 43 -27.09 7.28 -15.27
CA ASP A 43 -28.05 6.34 -14.69
C ASP A 43 -27.78 4.93 -15.20
N LYS A 44 -27.47 4.00 -14.29
CA LYS A 44 -27.20 2.59 -14.62
C LYS A 44 -28.37 1.89 -15.32
N TYR A 45 -29.61 2.35 -15.10
CA TYR A 45 -30.81 1.76 -15.70
C TYR A 45 -31.10 2.29 -17.12
N GLY A 46 -30.46 3.39 -17.53
CA GLY A 46 -30.65 4.04 -18.84
C GLY A 46 -29.61 3.66 -19.90
N LEU A 47 -28.79 2.64 -19.67
CA LEU A 47 -27.61 2.35 -20.49
C LEU A 47 -27.86 1.49 -21.73
N SER A 48 -28.98 0.76 -21.78
CA SER A 48 -29.28 -0.18 -22.87
C SER A 48 -29.07 0.38 -24.29
N PRO A 49 -29.37 1.66 -24.60
CA PRO A 49 -29.12 2.21 -25.94
C PRO A 49 -27.63 2.34 -26.31
N PHE A 50 -26.77 2.48 -25.31
CA PHE A 50 -25.37 2.89 -25.48
C PHE A 50 -24.37 1.72 -25.41
N THR A 51 -24.80 0.54 -24.96
CA THR A 51 -23.92 -0.63 -24.74
C THR A 51 -23.75 -1.50 -25.99
N SER A 52 -24.52 -1.25 -27.05
CA SER A 52 -24.39 -2.02 -28.30
C SER A 52 -23.05 -1.75 -29.00
N ARG A 53 -22.55 -2.75 -29.75
CA ARG A 53 -21.30 -2.63 -30.51
C ARG A 53 -21.29 -1.43 -31.47
N SER A 54 -22.42 -1.17 -32.14
CA SER A 54 -22.55 -0.02 -33.05
C SER A 54 -22.48 1.31 -32.29
N ALA A 55 -23.23 1.44 -31.18
CA ALA A 55 -23.24 2.68 -30.39
C ALA A 55 -21.85 3.00 -29.80
N MET A 56 -21.19 1.99 -29.23
CA MET A 56 -19.84 2.13 -28.70
C MET A 56 -18.81 2.45 -29.78
N HIS A 57 -18.94 1.87 -30.98
CA HIS A 57 -18.08 2.20 -32.12
C HIS A 57 -18.27 3.66 -32.57
N THR A 58 -19.52 4.13 -32.70
CA THR A 58 -19.82 5.53 -33.01
C THR A 58 -19.21 6.48 -31.97
N LEU A 59 -19.38 6.19 -30.67
CA LEU A 59 -18.77 6.98 -29.60
C LEU A 59 -17.23 6.95 -29.63
N ALA A 60 -16.63 5.79 -29.89
CA ALA A 60 -15.18 5.65 -30.04
C ALA A 60 -14.65 6.44 -31.25
N LYS A 61 -15.40 6.50 -32.34
CA LYS A 61 -15.08 7.33 -33.51
C LYS A 61 -15.08 8.81 -33.16
N TYR A 62 -16.11 9.31 -32.49
CA TYR A 62 -16.14 10.71 -32.01
C TYR A 62 -15.04 11.01 -30.99
N ALA A 63 -14.70 10.03 -30.16
CA ALA A 63 -13.60 10.14 -29.21
C ALA A 63 -12.22 10.01 -29.87
N GLY A 64 -12.10 9.70 -31.17
CA GLY A 64 -10.82 9.50 -31.85
C GLY A 64 -10.03 8.27 -31.37
N LEU A 65 -10.74 7.22 -30.96
CA LEU A 65 -10.19 5.98 -30.40
C LEU A 65 -10.30 4.77 -31.35
N GLU A 66 -10.73 5.00 -32.59
CA GLU A 66 -10.80 3.93 -33.58
C GLU A 66 -9.40 3.37 -33.86
N TYR A 67 -9.26 2.06 -33.68
CA TYR A 67 -8.01 1.35 -33.90
C TYR A 67 -8.14 0.40 -35.09
N SER A 68 -7.26 0.59 -36.08
CA SER A 68 -7.01 -0.34 -37.17
C SER A 68 -5.52 -0.68 -37.21
N GLU A 69 -5.19 -1.94 -37.49
CA GLU A 69 -3.79 -2.41 -37.63
C GLU A 69 -3.13 -1.88 -38.90
N GLU A 70 -3.92 -1.65 -39.96
CA GLU A 70 -3.41 -1.38 -41.32
C GLU A 70 -3.37 0.11 -41.68
N VAL A 71 -4.07 0.98 -40.93
CA VAL A 71 -4.21 2.40 -41.26
C VAL A 71 -4.08 3.25 -40.01
N GLU A 72 -3.17 4.22 -40.03
CA GLU A 72 -3.23 5.35 -39.11
C GLU A 72 -4.49 6.17 -39.45
N GLY A 73 -5.53 5.98 -38.65
CA GLY A 73 -6.76 6.74 -38.79
C GLY A 73 -6.50 8.25 -38.73
N PRO A 74 -7.35 9.07 -39.38
CA PRO A 74 -7.19 10.52 -39.38
C PRO A 74 -7.17 11.06 -37.94
N ARG A 75 -6.14 11.86 -37.64
CA ARG A 75 -5.98 12.49 -36.33
C ARG A 75 -7.13 13.48 -36.13
N ILE A 76 -8.04 13.18 -35.20
CA ILE A 76 -9.14 14.09 -34.86
C ILE A 76 -8.56 15.18 -33.95
N PRO A 77 -8.63 16.47 -34.33
CA PRO A 77 -8.18 17.54 -33.47
C PRO A 77 -9.03 17.60 -32.20
N ASP A 78 -8.38 17.99 -31.10
CA ASP A 78 -9.06 18.27 -29.84
C ASP A 78 -10.26 19.20 -30.07
N SER A 79 -11.43 18.75 -29.65
CA SER A 79 -12.68 19.50 -29.73
C SER A 79 -13.58 19.13 -28.55
N GLU A 80 -14.55 19.99 -28.25
CA GLU A 80 -15.54 19.71 -27.20
C GLU A 80 -16.27 18.37 -27.43
N SER A 81 -16.54 18.01 -28.69
CA SER A 81 -17.12 16.72 -29.05
C SER A 81 -16.26 15.54 -28.58
N VAL A 82 -14.94 15.61 -28.75
CA VAL A 82 -14.03 14.54 -28.30
C VAL A 82 -14.10 14.37 -26.79
N VAL A 83 -14.05 15.48 -26.04
CA VAL A 83 -14.10 15.47 -24.58
C VAL A 83 -15.44 14.91 -24.06
N GLU A 84 -16.55 15.33 -24.66
CA GLU A 84 -17.88 14.84 -24.26
C GLU A 84 -18.08 13.36 -24.62
N ALA A 85 -17.53 12.90 -25.76
CA ALA A 85 -17.52 11.48 -26.11
C ALA A 85 -16.71 10.65 -25.09
N LEU A 86 -15.53 11.12 -24.69
CA LEU A 86 -14.70 10.44 -23.67
C LEU A 86 -15.38 10.39 -22.30
N LYS A 87 -16.00 11.49 -21.87
CA LYS A 87 -16.83 11.54 -20.64
C LYS A 87 -17.98 10.54 -20.71
N GLY A 88 -18.66 10.47 -21.87
CA GLY A 88 -19.72 9.50 -22.14
C GLY A 88 -19.24 8.06 -22.02
N LEU A 89 -18.13 7.72 -22.69
CA LEU A 89 -17.51 6.39 -22.66
C LEU A 89 -17.09 6.00 -21.23
N CYS A 90 -16.49 6.91 -20.46
CA CYS A 90 -16.13 6.66 -19.06
C CYS A 90 -17.35 6.25 -18.23
N ASN A 91 -18.47 6.97 -18.35
CA ASN A 91 -19.70 6.66 -17.62
C ASN A 91 -20.29 5.30 -18.04
N ILE A 92 -20.33 5.02 -19.34
CA ILE A 92 -20.92 3.79 -19.89
C ILE A 92 -20.11 2.57 -19.44
N ILE A 93 -18.78 2.60 -19.62
CA ILE A 93 -17.88 1.50 -19.26
C ILE A 93 -17.84 1.27 -17.75
N TYR A 94 -17.90 2.34 -16.95
CA TYR A 94 -17.94 2.22 -15.49
C TYR A 94 -19.21 1.50 -15.01
N ASN A 95 -20.35 1.74 -15.65
CA ASN A 95 -21.65 1.28 -15.17
C ASN A 95 -22.19 0.00 -15.85
N SER A 96 -21.60 -0.48 -16.95
CA SER A 96 -22.07 -1.68 -17.68
C SER A 96 -20.93 -2.65 -17.99
N VAL A 97 -21.13 -3.92 -17.64
CA VAL A 97 -20.20 -5.01 -17.94
C VAL A 97 -20.21 -5.35 -19.42
N GLU A 98 -21.37 -5.27 -20.07
CA GLU A 98 -21.53 -5.47 -21.51
C GLU A 98 -20.73 -4.43 -22.30
N ALA A 99 -20.74 -3.17 -21.86
CA ALA A 99 -19.90 -2.13 -22.46
C ALA A 99 -18.40 -2.38 -22.28
N GLN A 100 -17.99 -2.98 -21.15
CA GLN A 100 -16.58 -3.37 -20.92
C GLN A 100 -16.13 -4.47 -21.89
N GLU A 101 -17.01 -5.45 -22.17
CA GLU A 101 -16.78 -6.48 -23.19
C GLU A 101 -16.64 -5.85 -24.58
N VAL A 102 -17.62 -5.03 -24.98
CA VAL A 102 -17.62 -4.36 -26.28
C VAL A 102 -16.40 -3.44 -26.45
N ALA A 103 -15.99 -2.72 -25.40
CA ALA A 103 -14.79 -1.89 -25.42
C ALA A 103 -13.50 -2.70 -25.67
N THR A 104 -13.46 -3.93 -25.16
CA THR A 104 -12.35 -4.87 -25.39
C THR A 104 -12.36 -5.35 -26.83
N ASP A 105 -13.52 -5.75 -27.35
CA ASP A 105 -13.70 -6.20 -28.74
C ASP A 105 -13.35 -5.11 -29.76
N LEU A 106 -13.65 -3.85 -29.42
CA LEU A 106 -13.28 -2.67 -30.22
C LEU A 106 -11.82 -2.24 -30.03
N ARG A 107 -11.06 -2.91 -29.15
CA ARG A 107 -9.64 -2.65 -28.85
C ARG A 107 -9.37 -1.19 -28.49
N LEU A 108 -10.27 -0.57 -27.71
CA LEU A 108 -10.14 0.85 -27.32
C LEU A 108 -8.83 1.13 -26.56
N VAL A 109 -8.30 0.15 -25.82
CA VAL A 109 -7.00 0.27 -25.15
C VAL A 109 -5.84 0.50 -26.13
N CYS A 110 -5.89 -0.10 -27.33
CA CYS A 110 -4.87 0.10 -28.36
C CYS A 110 -4.96 1.52 -28.95
N GLY A 111 -6.18 2.02 -29.16
CA GLY A 111 -6.41 3.41 -29.57
C GLY A 111 -5.89 4.42 -28.54
N LEU A 112 -6.20 4.20 -27.26
CA LEU A 112 -5.71 5.02 -26.15
C LEU A 112 -4.18 4.99 -26.04
N ALA A 113 -3.57 3.80 -26.10
CA ALA A 113 -2.12 3.67 -26.03
C ALA A 113 -1.42 4.36 -27.22
N ARG A 114 -1.99 4.26 -28.44
CA ARG A 114 -1.50 4.99 -29.62
C ARG A 114 -1.57 6.51 -29.39
N ARG A 115 -2.68 7.02 -28.86
CA ARG A 115 -2.82 8.45 -28.59
C ARG A 115 -1.88 8.93 -27.49
N LEU A 116 -1.68 8.13 -26.44
CA LEU A 116 -0.75 8.41 -25.34
C LEU A 116 0.70 8.57 -25.81
N LYS A 117 1.15 7.73 -26.77
CA LYS A 117 2.49 7.85 -27.40
C LYS A 117 2.73 9.22 -28.03
N LEU A 118 1.67 9.88 -28.48
CA LEU A 118 1.71 11.13 -29.20
C LEU A 118 1.54 12.37 -28.30
N TYR A 119 1.41 12.20 -26.98
CA TYR A 119 1.15 13.31 -26.04
C TYR A 119 2.21 14.42 -26.06
N ASN A 120 3.45 14.07 -26.40
CA ASN A 120 4.57 15.00 -26.49
C ASN A 120 4.57 15.81 -27.79
N GLU A 121 4.02 15.23 -28.86
CA GLU A 121 3.95 15.85 -30.18
C GLU A 121 2.71 16.72 -30.36
N THR A 122 1.62 16.34 -29.68
CA THR A 122 0.32 17.03 -29.80
C THR A 122 0.07 17.99 -28.65
N ARG A 123 -0.27 19.23 -28.98
CA ARG A 123 -0.87 20.20 -28.03
C ARG A 123 -2.33 19.84 -27.78
N SER A 124 -2.56 18.75 -27.04
CA SER A 124 -3.89 18.39 -26.54
C SER A 124 -4.21 19.13 -25.25
N SER A 125 -5.49 19.49 -25.10
CA SER A 125 -6.08 20.10 -23.92
C SER A 125 -5.96 19.21 -22.68
N HIS A 126 -5.99 19.83 -21.50
CA HIS A 126 -5.97 19.09 -20.23
C HIS A 126 -7.13 18.10 -20.12
N GLU A 127 -8.36 18.52 -20.43
CA GLU A 127 -9.54 17.66 -20.31
C GLU A 127 -9.43 16.41 -21.19
N CYS A 128 -8.99 16.55 -22.44
CA CYS A 128 -8.79 15.42 -23.35
C CYS A 128 -7.78 14.42 -22.75
N LYS A 129 -6.58 14.89 -22.36
CA LYS A 129 -5.55 14.04 -21.74
C LYS A 129 -6.02 13.39 -20.45
N PHE A 130 -6.79 14.11 -19.62
CA PHE A 130 -7.31 13.58 -18.36
C PHE A 130 -8.33 12.46 -18.60
N PHE A 131 -9.30 12.66 -19.48
CA PHE A 131 -10.34 11.65 -19.73
C PHE A 131 -9.80 10.43 -20.49
N ASP A 132 -8.73 10.58 -21.28
CA ASP A 132 -7.98 9.45 -21.84
C ASP A 132 -7.38 8.58 -20.76
N LEU A 133 -6.64 9.19 -19.84
CA LEU A 133 -6.02 8.50 -18.71
C LEU A 133 -7.08 7.89 -17.80
N ARG A 134 -8.19 8.60 -17.58
CA ARG A 134 -9.33 8.11 -16.80
C ARG A 134 -9.97 6.88 -17.44
N LEU A 135 -10.17 6.91 -18.75
CA LEU A 135 -10.72 5.79 -19.50
C LEU A 135 -9.78 4.58 -19.47
N LEU A 136 -8.47 4.83 -19.63
CA LEU A 136 -7.43 3.80 -19.54
C LEU A 136 -7.38 3.17 -18.14
N PHE A 137 -7.49 3.98 -17.09
CA PHE A 137 -7.63 3.50 -15.71
C PHE A 137 -8.86 2.62 -15.54
N LEU A 138 -10.03 3.06 -16.02
CA LEU A 138 -11.28 2.30 -15.90
C LEU A 138 -11.19 0.94 -16.61
N LEU A 139 -10.70 0.92 -17.85
CA LEU A 139 -10.52 -0.31 -18.62
C LEU A 139 -9.58 -1.29 -17.91
N THR A 140 -8.44 -0.80 -17.42
CA THR A 140 -7.45 -1.67 -16.72
C THR A 140 -7.91 -2.09 -15.32
N ALA A 141 -8.74 -1.28 -14.65
CA ALA A 141 -9.31 -1.61 -13.36
C ALA A 141 -10.37 -2.71 -13.47
N LEU A 142 -11.27 -2.58 -14.46
CA LEU A 142 -12.46 -3.42 -14.62
C LEU A 142 -12.19 -4.72 -15.40
N ARG A 143 -11.17 -4.74 -16.28
CA ARG A 143 -10.89 -5.85 -17.19
C ARG A 143 -9.46 -6.37 -17.07
N VAL A 144 -9.32 -7.62 -16.62
CA VAL A 144 -8.02 -8.27 -16.37
C VAL A 144 -7.29 -8.60 -17.67
N ASP A 145 -8.02 -8.96 -18.72
CA ASP A 145 -7.51 -9.14 -20.09
C ASP A 145 -6.92 -7.85 -20.65
N VAL A 146 -7.65 -6.73 -20.56
CA VAL A 146 -7.16 -5.41 -21.01
C VAL A 146 -5.93 -4.97 -20.20
N ARG A 147 -5.93 -5.21 -18.88
CA ARG A 147 -4.78 -4.94 -18.01
C ARG A 147 -3.54 -5.71 -18.47
N ARG A 148 -3.67 -7.01 -18.76
CA ARG A 148 -2.55 -7.84 -19.25
C ARG A 148 -2.07 -7.39 -20.63
N GLN A 149 -2.99 -7.06 -21.52
CA GLN A 149 -2.67 -6.53 -22.85
C GLN A 149 -1.88 -5.22 -22.76
N LEU A 150 -2.35 -4.26 -21.94
CA LEU A 150 -1.63 -3.00 -21.74
C LEU A 150 -0.24 -3.25 -21.13
N ALA A 151 -0.15 -4.10 -20.11
CA ALA A 151 1.11 -4.38 -19.43
C ALA A 151 2.16 -5.03 -20.35
N ARG A 152 1.77 -6.06 -21.11
CA ARG A 152 2.70 -6.92 -21.86
C ARG A 152 2.82 -6.57 -23.34
N GLU A 153 1.70 -6.45 -24.03
CA GLU A 153 1.69 -6.27 -25.50
C GLU A 153 1.98 -4.81 -25.88
N LEU A 154 1.42 -3.87 -25.14
CA LEU A 154 1.51 -2.43 -25.45
C LEU A 154 2.67 -1.71 -24.73
N ARG A 155 3.51 -2.44 -24.00
CA ARG A 155 4.60 -1.90 -23.15
C ARG A 155 4.11 -0.76 -22.24
N GLY A 156 2.97 -0.96 -21.59
CA GLY A 156 2.24 0.08 -20.88
C GLY A 156 3.02 0.75 -19.74
N VAL A 157 3.94 0.04 -19.09
CA VAL A 157 4.80 0.63 -18.04
C VAL A 157 5.69 1.71 -18.65
N SER A 158 6.45 1.41 -19.71
CA SER A 158 7.29 2.40 -20.39
C SER A 158 6.46 3.59 -20.90
N LEU A 159 5.33 3.31 -21.56
CA LEU A 159 4.46 4.34 -22.10
C LEU A 159 3.93 5.31 -21.02
N LEU A 160 3.50 4.78 -19.88
CA LEU A 160 2.96 5.58 -18.78
C LEU A 160 4.08 6.29 -17.99
N THR A 161 5.27 5.70 -17.92
CA THR A 161 6.46 6.34 -17.35
C THR A 161 6.85 7.58 -18.18
N ASP A 162 6.90 7.45 -19.51
CA ASP A 162 7.18 8.59 -20.40
C ASP A 162 6.10 9.68 -20.28
N ALA A 163 4.83 9.28 -20.15
CA ALA A 163 3.72 10.21 -19.93
C ALA A 163 3.81 10.93 -18.57
N LEU A 164 4.28 10.22 -17.53
CA LEU A 164 4.48 10.78 -16.19
C LEU A 164 5.63 11.79 -16.21
N GLU A 165 6.76 11.44 -16.84
CA GLU A 165 7.92 12.30 -17.03
C GLU A 165 7.55 13.60 -17.75
N SER A 166 6.81 13.48 -18.86
CA SER A 166 6.31 14.61 -19.65
C SER A 166 5.36 15.49 -18.85
N THR A 167 4.43 14.89 -18.10
CA THR A 167 3.45 15.63 -17.29
C THR A 167 4.12 16.44 -16.17
N LEU A 168 5.22 15.93 -15.61
CA LEU A 168 6.00 16.59 -14.56
C LEU A 168 7.11 17.51 -15.13
N ALA A 169 7.32 17.51 -16.45
CA ALA A 169 8.37 18.25 -17.15
C ALA A 169 9.77 18.06 -16.50
N LEU A 170 10.12 16.80 -16.22
CA LEU A 170 11.34 16.46 -15.49
C LEU A 170 12.61 16.84 -16.24
N LYS A 171 13.66 17.13 -15.47
CA LYS A 171 15.03 17.32 -15.95
C LYS A 171 15.95 16.39 -15.20
N TRP A 172 16.81 15.68 -15.92
CA TRP A 172 17.72 14.70 -15.36
C TRP A 172 19.14 15.28 -15.22
N SER A 173 19.75 15.10 -14.06
CA SER A 173 21.18 15.36 -13.84
C SER A 173 22.03 14.10 -14.05
N ASP A 174 21.45 12.92 -13.82
CA ASP A 174 22.06 11.60 -14.03
C ASP A 174 20.97 10.57 -14.36
N ILE A 175 21.34 9.33 -14.69
CA ILE A 175 20.47 8.23 -15.15
C ILE A 175 19.23 8.05 -14.25
N TYR A 176 19.41 8.19 -12.93
CA TYR A 176 18.35 8.06 -11.94
C TYR A 176 18.24 9.27 -10.99
N GLU A 177 18.78 10.42 -11.40
CA GLU A 177 18.78 11.64 -10.59
C GLU A 177 18.02 12.75 -11.32
N VAL A 178 16.87 13.10 -10.75
CA VAL A 178 16.01 14.18 -11.22
C VAL A 178 16.40 15.46 -10.50
N VAL A 179 16.65 16.52 -11.26
CA VAL A 179 16.92 17.85 -10.72
C VAL A 179 15.70 18.30 -9.91
N THR A 180 15.90 18.44 -8.60
CA THR A 180 14.81 18.78 -7.67
C THR A 180 15.11 20.13 -7.04
N ASP A 181 14.31 21.14 -7.40
CA ASP A 181 14.35 22.44 -6.74
C ASP A 181 13.36 22.45 -5.57
N ARG A 182 13.89 22.52 -4.35
CA ARG A 182 13.08 22.55 -3.11
C ARG A 182 12.21 23.81 -2.99
N LEU A 183 12.57 24.87 -3.71
CA LEU A 183 11.83 26.14 -3.74
C LEU A 183 10.86 26.23 -4.93
N ALA A 184 10.79 25.19 -5.77
CA ALA A 184 9.88 25.18 -6.91
C ALA A 184 8.43 25.24 -6.43
N GLN A 185 7.61 26.00 -7.16
CA GLN A 185 6.19 26.15 -6.88
C GLN A 185 5.49 24.78 -6.85
N PRO A 186 4.44 24.61 -6.03
CA PRO A 186 3.66 23.37 -6.01
C PRO A 186 3.15 22.98 -7.40
N LEU A 187 2.96 21.67 -7.62
CA LEU A 187 2.37 21.17 -8.86
C LEU A 187 0.96 21.74 -9.05
N GLY A 188 0.67 22.17 -10.27
CA GLY A 188 -0.64 22.70 -10.62
C GLY A 188 -1.75 21.67 -10.44
N LYS A 189 -2.98 22.15 -10.27
CA LYS A 189 -4.18 21.31 -10.15
C LYS A 189 -4.29 20.29 -11.28
N GLU A 190 -4.21 20.76 -12.51
CA GLU A 190 -4.40 19.94 -13.71
C GLU A 190 -3.29 18.89 -13.90
N GLU A 191 -2.04 19.26 -13.57
CA GLU A 191 -0.89 18.38 -13.60
C GLU A 191 -1.04 17.26 -12.57
N THR A 192 -1.41 17.63 -11.34
CA THR A 192 -1.64 16.69 -10.24
C THR A 192 -2.73 15.68 -10.61
N GLU A 193 -3.84 16.13 -11.22
CA GLU A 193 -4.93 15.25 -11.66
C GLU A 193 -4.47 14.23 -12.71
N ARG A 194 -3.67 14.64 -13.69
CA ARG A 194 -3.09 13.72 -14.70
C ARG A 194 -2.09 12.75 -14.09
N VAL A 195 -1.19 13.24 -13.21
CA VAL A 195 -0.24 12.40 -12.48
C VAL A 195 -0.97 11.30 -11.71
N MET A 196 -2.04 11.64 -10.99
CA MET A 196 -2.80 10.65 -10.22
C MET A 196 -3.47 9.60 -11.12
N GLU A 197 -4.05 9.97 -12.27
CA GLU A 197 -4.62 8.98 -13.21
C GLU A 197 -3.54 8.05 -13.82
N ILE A 198 -2.35 8.59 -14.12
CA ILE A 198 -1.21 7.78 -14.59
C ILE A 198 -0.78 6.81 -13.49
N LEU A 199 -0.59 7.27 -12.25
CA LEU A 199 -0.19 6.44 -11.11
C LEU A 199 -1.22 5.33 -10.83
N LYS A 200 -2.52 5.62 -10.92
CA LYS A 200 -3.58 4.62 -10.76
C LYS A 200 -3.54 3.55 -11.85
N THR A 201 -3.30 3.95 -13.10
CA THR A 201 -3.19 3.01 -14.22
C THR A 201 -1.92 2.16 -14.09
N LEU A 202 -0.78 2.77 -13.75
CA LEU A 202 0.46 2.08 -13.44
C LEU A 202 0.25 1.06 -12.32
N PHE A 203 -0.40 1.44 -11.22
CA PHE A 203 -0.71 0.52 -10.12
C PHE A 203 -1.50 -0.70 -10.59
N ASN A 204 -2.50 -0.51 -11.46
CA ASN A 204 -3.29 -1.63 -12.00
C ASN A 204 -2.42 -2.62 -12.79
N ILE A 205 -1.53 -2.11 -13.65
CA ILE A 205 -0.72 -2.97 -14.55
C ILE A 205 0.54 -3.54 -13.89
N THR A 206 0.98 -2.96 -12.76
CA THR A 206 2.19 -3.41 -12.05
C THR A 206 1.94 -4.35 -10.87
N PHE A 207 0.67 -4.63 -10.55
CA PHE A 207 0.26 -5.36 -9.34
C PHE A 207 0.99 -6.70 -9.08
N ASP A 208 1.44 -7.40 -10.12
CA ASP A 208 2.11 -8.71 -9.99
C ASP A 208 3.59 -8.71 -10.38
N ILE A 209 4.20 -7.53 -10.55
CA ILE A 209 5.61 -7.41 -10.96
C ILE A 209 6.57 -7.80 -9.84
N SER A 210 6.32 -7.38 -8.59
CA SER A 210 7.20 -7.68 -7.44
C SER A 210 7.38 -9.17 -7.14
N ARG A 211 6.53 -10.04 -7.70
CA ARG A 211 6.59 -11.50 -7.55
C ARG A 211 7.29 -12.22 -8.70
N ARG A 212 7.72 -11.49 -9.73
CA ARG A 212 8.34 -12.05 -10.92
C ARG A 212 9.85 -11.84 -10.88
N GLU A 213 10.57 -12.75 -11.51
CA GLU A 213 11.95 -12.47 -11.90
C GLU A 213 11.94 -11.38 -12.98
N VAL A 214 12.82 -10.41 -12.81
CA VAL A 214 12.90 -9.22 -13.65
C VAL A 214 14.25 -9.23 -14.34
N ASP A 215 14.24 -9.06 -15.66
CA ASP A 215 15.47 -8.95 -16.44
C ASP A 215 16.13 -7.56 -16.28
N GLU A 216 17.30 -7.37 -16.88
CA GLU A 216 18.05 -6.11 -16.74
C GLU A 216 17.34 -4.91 -17.42
N GLU A 217 16.60 -5.14 -18.53
CA GLU A 217 15.87 -4.07 -19.25
C GLU A 217 14.70 -3.57 -18.39
N ASP A 218 13.89 -4.48 -17.88
CA ASP A 218 12.78 -4.17 -16.99
C ASP A 218 13.27 -3.58 -15.67
N ALA A 219 14.38 -4.09 -15.11
CA ALA A 219 14.96 -3.53 -13.87
C ALA A 219 15.41 -2.08 -14.05
N ALA A 220 16.01 -1.74 -15.20
CA ALA A 220 16.36 -0.36 -15.53
C ALA A 220 15.11 0.52 -15.67
N LEU A 221 14.06 0.03 -16.33
CA LEU A 221 12.77 0.72 -16.43
C LEU A 221 12.13 0.97 -15.06
N TYR A 222 12.11 -0.02 -14.16
CA TYR A 222 11.54 0.15 -12.82
C TYR A 222 12.38 1.08 -11.94
N ARG A 223 13.73 1.08 -12.08
CA ARG A 223 14.59 2.07 -11.40
C ARG A 223 14.33 3.48 -11.90
N HIS A 224 14.15 3.64 -13.20
CA HIS A 224 13.80 4.92 -13.80
C HIS A 224 12.44 5.42 -13.28
N LEU A 225 11.42 4.55 -13.28
CA LEU A 225 10.12 4.85 -12.67
C LEU A 225 10.26 5.19 -11.18
N ALA A 226 11.05 4.45 -10.41
CA ALA A 226 11.27 4.73 -8.98
C ALA A 226 11.91 6.11 -8.75
N ALA A 227 12.82 6.57 -9.62
CA ALA A 227 13.38 7.92 -9.55
C ALA A 227 12.31 9.01 -9.79
N ILE A 228 11.37 8.77 -10.70
CA ILE A 228 10.22 9.67 -10.92
C ILE A 228 9.30 9.68 -9.68
N LEU A 229 9.00 8.52 -9.12
CA LEU A 229 8.16 8.40 -7.92
C LEU A 229 8.80 9.07 -6.71
N ARG A 230 10.13 8.99 -6.58
CA ARG A 230 10.90 9.76 -5.59
C ARG A 230 10.66 11.26 -5.77
N HIS A 231 10.71 11.78 -6.99
CA HIS A 231 10.41 13.18 -7.27
C HIS A 231 8.96 13.53 -6.88
N CYS A 232 7.98 12.67 -7.18
CA CYS A 232 6.59 12.88 -6.74
C CYS A 232 6.44 12.98 -5.23
N LEU A 233 7.16 12.17 -4.45
CA LEU A 233 7.15 12.24 -2.98
C LEU A 233 7.76 13.56 -2.46
N LEU A 234 8.81 14.07 -3.11
CA LEU A 234 9.50 15.28 -2.69
C LEU A 234 8.79 16.58 -3.14
N ARG A 235 7.77 16.48 -3.99
CA ARG A 235 6.99 17.62 -4.48
C ARG A 235 5.69 17.79 -3.68
N GLN A 236 5.30 19.05 -3.52
CA GLN A 236 3.98 19.42 -3.01
C GLN A 236 3.02 19.69 -4.18
N SER A 237 1.74 19.39 -3.97
CA SER A 237 0.64 19.77 -4.87
C SER A 237 -0.11 20.98 -4.32
N ASP A 238 -0.99 21.55 -5.14
CA ASP A 238 -1.92 22.60 -4.72
C ASP A 238 -2.87 22.12 -3.59
N GLY A 239 -2.44 22.32 -2.34
CA GLY A 239 -3.14 21.93 -1.12
C GLY A 239 -2.61 20.65 -0.45
N GLU A 240 -2.77 20.57 0.87
CA GLU A 240 -2.29 19.44 1.67
C GLU A 240 -3.04 18.14 1.34
N ASP A 241 -4.36 18.18 1.16
CA ASP A 241 -5.16 16.99 0.85
C ASP A 241 -4.77 16.33 -0.48
N ARG A 242 -4.51 17.15 -1.50
CA ARG A 242 -4.07 16.67 -2.82
C ARG A 242 -2.64 16.15 -2.80
N THR A 243 -1.78 16.78 -2.00
CA THR A 243 -0.43 16.28 -1.77
C THR A 243 -0.49 14.89 -1.14
N GLU A 244 -1.32 14.70 -0.12
CA GLU A 244 -1.49 13.40 0.53
C GLU A 244 -2.13 12.34 -0.37
N GLU A 245 -3.08 12.72 -1.24
CA GLU A 245 -3.68 11.83 -2.24
C GLU A 245 -2.64 11.37 -3.28
N CYS A 246 -1.87 12.32 -3.82
CA CYS A 246 -0.79 12.05 -4.78
C CYS A 246 0.29 11.16 -4.16
N HIS A 247 0.73 11.47 -2.94
CA HIS A 247 1.68 10.64 -2.18
C HIS A 247 1.11 9.24 -1.94
N GLY A 248 -0.18 9.11 -1.63
CA GLY A 248 -0.83 7.81 -1.46
C GLY A 248 -0.76 6.94 -2.72
N HIS A 249 -1.08 7.50 -3.88
CA HIS A 249 -0.94 6.79 -5.16
C HIS A 249 0.52 6.45 -5.50
N THR A 250 1.46 7.33 -5.13
CA THR A 250 2.89 7.12 -5.34
C THR A 250 3.42 5.97 -4.49
N VAL A 251 3.05 5.93 -3.21
CA VAL A 251 3.40 4.83 -2.29
C VAL A 251 2.81 3.50 -2.75
N ASN A 252 1.53 3.49 -3.16
CA ASN A 252 0.88 2.27 -3.66
C ASN A 252 1.65 1.68 -4.85
N LEU A 253 2.15 2.52 -5.76
CA LEU A 253 2.93 2.07 -6.90
C LEU A 253 4.33 1.59 -6.50
N LEU A 254 5.01 2.26 -5.55
CA LEU A 254 6.33 1.84 -5.05
C LEU A 254 6.30 0.42 -4.48
N VAL A 255 5.22 0.03 -3.80
CA VAL A 255 5.04 -1.33 -3.24
C VAL A 255 4.97 -2.41 -4.32
N ASN A 256 4.55 -2.06 -5.54
CA ASN A 256 4.48 -3.02 -6.65
C ASN A 256 5.83 -3.21 -7.36
N LEU A 257 6.81 -2.33 -7.14
CA LEU A 257 8.12 -2.44 -7.78
C LEU A 257 8.99 -3.49 -7.09
N PRO A 258 9.90 -4.16 -7.83
CA PRO A 258 10.87 -5.07 -7.23
C PRO A 258 11.76 -4.35 -6.21
N LEU A 259 12.01 -4.99 -5.06
CA LEU A 259 12.78 -4.39 -3.96
C LEU A 259 14.19 -3.94 -4.39
N MET A 260 14.82 -4.68 -5.30
CA MET A 260 16.14 -4.37 -5.85
C MET A 260 16.19 -3.08 -6.68
N CYS A 261 15.03 -2.54 -7.08
CA CYS A 261 14.89 -1.28 -7.82
C CYS A 261 14.55 -0.10 -6.91
N LEU A 262 14.37 -0.32 -5.60
CA LEU A 262 14.09 0.73 -4.63
C LEU A 262 15.36 1.33 -4.02
N ASP A 263 16.54 0.78 -4.36
CA ASP A 263 17.86 1.33 -4.05
C ASP A 263 17.97 2.80 -4.49
N VAL A 264 17.33 3.13 -5.60
CA VAL A 264 17.22 4.49 -6.17
C VAL A 264 16.58 5.51 -5.22
N LEU A 265 15.81 5.09 -4.22
CA LEU A 265 15.25 6.02 -3.23
C LEU A 265 16.34 6.66 -2.34
N LEU A 266 17.51 6.02 -2.24
CA LEU A 266 18.65 6.41 -1.41
C LEU A 266 19.86 6.91 -2.21
N THR A 267 19.82 6.86 -3.54
CA THR A 267 20.93 7.28 -4.41
C THR A 267 21.22 8.79 -4.48
N PRO A 268 20.29 9.74 -4.19
CA PRO A 268 20.60 11.16 -4.26
C PRO A 268 21.76 11.54 -3.36
N LYS A 269 22.56 12.50 -3.82
CA LYS A 269 23.64 13.06 -3.00
C LYS A 269 23.07 13.83 -1.81
N VAL A 270 23.86 13.89 -0.75
CA VAL A 270 23.56 14.76 0.39
C VAL A 270 23.88 16.20 -0.02
N GLU A 271 22.87 17.06 0.01
CA GLU A 271 22.99 18.48 -0.27
C GLU A 271 22.74 19.31 1.00
N LEU A 272 23.03 20.61 0.92
CA LEU A 272 22.76 21.52 2.04
C LEU A 272 21.24 21.59 2.30
N GLY A 273 20.83 21.18 3.51
CA GLY A 273 19.41 21.11 3.90
C GLY A 273 18.77 19.74 3.69
N SER A 274 19.49 18.76 3.15
CA SER A 274 19.07 17.35 3.18
C SER A 274 19.05 16.80 4.61
N VAL A 275 18.13 15.87 4.85
CA VAL A 275 18.18 14.99 6.02
C VAL A 275 19.27 13.95 5.77
N GLU A 276 20.44 14.15 6.38
CA GLU A 276 21.58 13.22 6.27
C GLU A 276 21.60 12.22 7.44
N TYR A 277 21.89 10.97 7.11
CA TYR A 277 22.18 9.94 8.11
C TYR A 277 23.18 8.93 7.57
N MET A 278 24.32 8.79 8.27
CA MET A 278 25.42 7.90 7.88
C MET A 278 25.95 8.17 6.46
N GLY A 279 26.00 9.44 6.06
CA GLY A 279 26.46 9.86 4.73
C GLY A 279 25.47 9.62 3.60
N MET A 280 24.25 9.16 3.90
CA MET A 280 23.18 8.91 2.92
C MET A 280 22.08 9.98 3.04
N ASN A 281 21.47 10.30 1.90
CA ASN A 281 20.29 11.17 1.86
C ASN A 281 19.04 10.39 2.30
N MET A 282 18.36 10.87 3.34
CA MET A 282 17.15 10.29 3.93
C MET A 282 15.89 11.12 3.69
N ASP A 283 15.92 12.11 2.80
CA ASP A 283 14.77 12.99 2.52
C ASP A 283 13.53 12.18 2.12
N THR A 284 13.68 11.22 1.21
CA THR A 284 12.58 10.34 0.77
C THR A 284 12.02 9.51 1.93
N VAL A 285 12.90 8.95 2.76
CA VAL A 285 12.51 8.10 3.89
C VAL A 285 11.81 8.93 4.98
N GLU A 286 12.27 10.14 5.23
CA GLU A 286 11.64 11.09 6.16
C GLU A 286 10.24 11.49 5.67
N VAL A 287 10.08 11.79 4.38
CA VAL A 287 8.76 12.10 3.79
C VAL A 287 7.80 10.91 3.93
N LEU A 288 8.25 9.68 3.66
CA LEU A 288 7.44 8.48 3.86
C LEU A 288 7.04 8.28 5.32
N LEU A 289 7.94 8.58 6.26
CA LEU A 289 7.67 8.48 7.69
C LEU A 289 6.64 9.54 8.14
N GLN A 290 6.77 10.78 7.66
CA GLN A 290 5.81 11.85 7.92
C GLN A 290 4.44 11.57 7.27
N PHE A 291 4.43 10.94 6.09
CA PHE A 291 3.22 10.46 5.44
C PHE A 291 2.53 9.38 6.29
N LEU A 292 3.28 8.41 6.83
CA LEU A 292 2.74 7.41 7.76
C LEU A 292 2.14 8.06 9.01
N ASP A 293 2.83 9.00 9.65
CA ASP A 293 2.36 9.65 10.89
C ASP A 293 1.05 10.44 10.66
N ARG A 294 0.96 11.19 9.56
CA ARG A 294 -0.28 11.89 9.16
C ARG A 294 -1.44 10.93 8.92
N ARG A 295 -1.19 9.79 8.25
CA ARG A 295 -2.23 8.77 8.00
C ARG A 295 -2.69 8.09 9.29
N LEU A 296 -1.80 7.92 10.27
CA LEU A 296 -2.15 7.40 11.59
C LEU A 296 -3.08 8.36 12.35
N ASP A 297 -2.86 9.67 12.25
CA ASP A 297 -3.68 10.68 12.93
C ASP A 297 -5.09 10.81 12.35
N ARG A 298 -5.28 10.54 11.05
CA ARG A 298 -6.59 10.62 10.39
C ARG A 298 -7.55 9.48 10.77
N GLY A 299 -7.04 8.28 11.07
CA GLY A 299 -7.86 7.17 11.59
C GLY A 299 -8.83 6.49 10.59
N HIS A 300 -8.89 6.92 9.32
CA HIS A 300 -9.87 6.42 8.33
C HIS A 300 -9.27 5.36 7.39
N LYS A 301 -10.02 4.27 7.15
CA LYS A 301 -9.66 3.19 6.20
C LYS A 301 -8.22 2.67 6.37
N LEU A 302 -7.82 2.47 7.62
CA LEU A 302 -6.44 2.15 8.02
C LEU A 302 -5.78 1.03 7.20
N ARG A 303 -6.52 -0.01 6.83
CA ARG A 303 -6.02 -1.11 5.99
C ARG A 303 -5.52 -0.62 4.63
N GLU A 304 -6.37 0.10 3.89
CA GLU A 304 -6.02 0.59 2.55
C GLU A 304 -4.95 1.69 2.61
N THR A 305 -4.93 2.48 3.68
CA THR A 305 -4.07 3.67 3.78
C THR A 305 -2.71 3.42 4.42
N LEU A 306 -2.59 2.49 5.37
CA LEU A 306 -1.37 2.27 6.14
C LEU A 306 -0.56 1.07 5.64
N THR A 307 -1.21 -0.02 5.23
CA THR A 307 -0.52 -1.24 4.81
C THR A 307 0.52 -0.98 3.71
N PRO A 308 0.25 -0.17 2.67
CA PRO A 308 1.24 0.09 1.62
C PRO A 308 2.51 0.76 2.16
N VAL A 309 2.38 1.85 2.94
CA VAL A 309 3.54 2.57 3.49
C VAL A 309 4.29 1.73 4.53
N LEU A 310 3.58 0.97 5.38
CA LEU A 310 4.20 0.09 6.37
C LEU A 310 5.00 -1.02 5.68
N ASN A 311 4.43 -1.66 4.66
CA ASN A 311 5.13 -2.70 3.90
C ASN A 311 6.37 -2.13 3.20
N LEU A 312 6.25 -0.96 2.53
CA LEU A 312 7.38 -0.31 1.87
C LEU A 312 8.53 -0.03 2.86
N LEU A 313 8.23 0.64 3.99
CA LEU A 313 9.24 0.94 5.01
C LEU A 313 9.83 -0.31 5.66
N THR A 314 9.03 -1.38 5.79
CA THR A 314 9.47 -2.66 6.35
C THR A 314 10.45 -3.36 5.41
N GLU A 315 10.08 -3.55 4.16
CA GLU A 315 10.94 -4.21 3.17
C GLU A 315 12.21 -3.41 2.89
N SER A 316 12.10 -2.07 2.76
CA SER A 316 13.29 -1.22 2.67
C SER A 316 14.20 -1.34 3.90
N SER A 317 13.65 -1.54 5.10
CA SER A 317 14.44 -1.76 6.33
C SER A 317 15.08 -3.15 6.40
N ARG A 318 14.54 -4.15 5.69
CA ARG A 318 15.17 -5.47 5.57
C ARG A 318 16.42 -5.39 4.70
N VAL A 319 16.30 -4.71 3.56
CA VAL A 319 17.37 -4.61 2.55
C VAL A 319 18.43 -3.57 2.92
N HIS A 320 18.02 -2.37 3.32
CA HIS A 320 18.93 -1.24 3.54
C HIS A 320 19.15 -0.98 5.03
N ARG A 321 20.38 -1.24 5.49
CA ARG A 321 20.79 -1.07 6.89
C ARG A 321 20.66 0.38 7.36
N GLU A 322 21.04 1.32 6.50
CA GLU A 322 21.04 2.76 6.76
C GLU A 322 19.60 3.27 6.97
N THR A 323 18.67 2.87 6.09
CA THR A 323 17.23 3.12 6.22
C THR A 323 16.68 2.56 7.53
N ARG A 324 17.01 1.30 7.85
CA ARG A 324 16.57 0.68 9.10
C ARG A 324 17.08 1.43 10.32
N LYS A 325 18.37 1.79 10.36
CA LYS A 325 18.96 2.52 11.49
C LYS A 325 18.34 3.92 11.64
N PHE A 326 18.12 4.62 10.53
CA PHE A 326 17.45 5.92 10.52
C PHE A 326 16.01 5.83 11.07
N LEU A 327 15.19 4.93 10.51
CA LEU A 327 13.82 4.69 10.96
C LEU A 327 13.79 4.23 12.42
N ARG A 328 14.73 3.36 12.82
CA ARG A 328 14.87 2.89 14.20
C ARG A 328 15.15 4.03 15.17
N ALA A 329 15.97 5.02 14.80
CA ALA A 329 16.26 6.19 15.61
C ALA A 329 15.03 7.11 15.77
N LYS A 330 14.24 7.27 14.70
CA LYS A 330 13.04 8.11 14.68
C LYS A 330 11.82 7.47 15.36
N VAL A 331 11.56 6.19 15.08
CA VAL A 331 10.36 5.46 15.53
C VAL A 331 10.53 4.92 16.94
N LEU A 332 11.69 4.35 17.29
CA LEU A 332 11.90 3.64 18.55
C LEU A 332 13.05 4.23 19.38
N PRO A 333 13.18 5.56 19.58
CA PRO A 333 14.34 6.15 20.24
C PRO A 333 14.65 5.46 21.59
N PRO A 334 15.93 5.46 22.05
CA PRO A 334 16.32 4.82 23.31
C PRO A 334 15.35 5.15 24.44
N LEU A 335 14.87 4.11 25.14
CA LEU A 335 13.78 4.23 26.10
C LEU A 335 14.15 5.12 27.27
N ARG A 336 13.42 6.22 27.47
CA ARG A 336 13.49 7.02 28.71
C ARG A 336 12.22 6.91 29.54
N ASP A 337 11.06 6.84 28.88
CA ASP A 337 9.80 6.56 29.53
C ASP A 337 9.57 5.05 29.68
N VAL A 338 9.63 4.61 30.93
CA VAL A 338 9.40 3.23 31.38
C VAL A 338 8.20 3.12 32.33
N LYS A 339 7.48 4.23 32.59
CA LYS A 339 6.36 4.27 33.55
C LYS A 339 5.02 4.04 32.85
N ASN A 340 4.86 4.59 31.66
CA ASN A 340 3.65 4.42 30.87
C ASN A 340 3.71 3.13 30.06
N ARG A 341 2.53 2.56 29.75
CA ARG A 341 2.46 1.41 28.84
C ARG A 341 2.91 1.81 27.43
N PRO A 342 3.55 0.91 26.67
CA PRO A 342 4.04 1.19 25.32
C PRO A 342 2.99 1.75 24.35
N GLU A 343 1.72 1.34 24.45
CA GLU A 343 0.60 1.81 23.61
C GLU A 343 0.00 3.17 24.02
N VAL A 344 0.41 3.71 25.18
CA VAL A 344 -0.11 4.97 25.74
C VAL A 344 0.82 6.12 25.41
N GLY A 345 0.27 7.18 24.82
CA GLY A 345 0.99 8.37 24.37
C GLY A 345 0.70 8.73 22.90
N ASN A 346 1.36 9.78 22.43
CA ASN A 346 1.17 10.32 21.08
C ASN A 346 2.44 10.27 20.21
N THR A 347 3.49 9.57 20.65
CA THR A 347 4.65 9.33 19.78
C THR A 347 4.32 8.30 18.71
N LEU A 348 5.09 8.28 17.62
CA LEU A 348 4.91 7.30 16.55
C LEU A 348 5.02 5.84 17.07
N ARG A 349 5.93 5.58 18.02
CA ARG A 349 5.99 4.30 18.74
C ARG A 349 4.64 3.94 19.34
N ASN A 350 4.05 4.84 20.13
CA ASN A 350 2.80 4.56 20.85
C ASN A 350 1.65 4.28 19.87
N LYS A 351 1.54 5.08 18.80
CA LYS A 351 0.53 4.91 17.75
C LYS A 351 0.67 3.53 17.07
N LEU A 352 1.88 3.14 16.70
CA LEU A 352 2.15 1.84 16.06
C LEU A 352 1.92 0.65 17.01
N VAL A 353 2.35 0.75 18.27
CA VAL A 353 2.12 -0.33 19.26
C VAL A 353 0.62 -0.53 19.50
N ARG A 354 -0.17 0.54 19.51
CA ARG A 354 -1.64 0.45 19.61
C ARG A 354 -2.26 -0.29 18.42
N LEU A 355 -1.66 -0.23 17.23
CA LEU A 355 -2.15 -0.99 16.07
C LEU A 355 -1.89 -2.50 16.19
N MET A 356 -0.91 -2.94 16.98
CA MET A 356 -0.59 -4.38 17.13
C MET A 356 -1.74 -5.20 17.74
N THR A 357 -2.67 -4.53 18.41
CA THR A 357 -3.89 -5.13 18.99
C THR A 357 -5.16 -4.67 18.27
N HIS A 358 -5.04 -4.12 17.06
CA HIS A 358 -6.18 -3.71 16.23
C HIS A 358 -7.00 -4.93 15.75
N VAL A 359 -8.29 -4.71 15.50
CA VAL A 359 -9.23 -5.76 15.08
C VAL A 359 -8.93 -6.30 13.67
N ASP A 360 -8.42 -5.44 12.79
CA ASP A 360 -8.00 -5.81 11.43
C ASP A 360 -6.66 -6.56 11.46
N THR A 361 -6.67 -7.78 10.93
CA THR A 361 -5.51 -8.68 10.96
C THR A 361 -4.34 -8.21 10.10
N ASP A 362 -4.62 -7.50 9.01
CA ASP A 362 -3.57 -7.02 8.11
C ASP A 362 -2.88 -5.81 8.74
N VAL A 363 -3.67 -4.88 9.29
CA VAL A 363 -3.14 -3.69 9.98
C VAL A 363 -2.28 -4.08 11.17
N LYS A 364 -2.77 -5.00 12.03
CA LYS A 364 -2.02 -5.43 13.22
C LYS A 364 -0.72 -6.16 12.83
N HIS A 365 -0.77 -6.99 11.79
CA HIS A 365 0.39 -7.72 11.31
C HIS A 365 1.44 -6.76 10.73
N CYS A 366 1.05 -5.86 9.82
CA CYS A 366 1.97 -4.89 9.21
C CYS A 366 2.64 -3.98 10.26
N ALA A 367 1.89 -3.50 11.26
CA ALA A 367 2.46 -2.65 12.31
C ALA A 367 3.46 -3.42 13.19
N ALA A 368 3.10 -4.63 13.61
CA ALA A 368 3.97 -5.48 14.42
C ALA A 368 5.24 -5.89 13.65
N GLU A 369 5.08 -6.24 12.37
CA GLU A 369 6.15 -6.65 11.48
C GLU A 369 7.17 -5.52 11.26
N PHE A 370 6.68 -4.30 10.99
CA PHE A 370 7.55 -3.13 10.86
C PHE A 370 8.41 -2.91 12.10
N LEU A 371 7.79 -2.90 13.29
CA LEU A 371 8.51 -2.72 14.55
C LEU A 371 9.49 -3.86 14.84
N PHE A 372 9.14 -5.10 14.49
CA PHE A 372 10.01 -6.26 14.67
C PHE A 372 11.27 -6.17 13.79
N VAL A 373 11.13 -5.76 12.53
CA VAL A 373 12.27 -5.52 11.62
C VAL A 373 13.16 -4.38 12.13
N LEU A 374 12.60 -3.29 12.63
CA LEU A 374 13.39 -2.22 13.27
C LEU A 374 14.16 -2.73 14.50
N CYS A 375 13.61 -3.71 15.20
CA CYS A 375 14.26 -4.42 16.30
C CYS A 375 15.22 -5.55 15.84
N LYS A 376 15.60 -5.60 14.55
CA LYS A 376 16.45 -6.65 13.97
C LYS A 376 15.93 -8.07 14.18
N GLU A 377 14.60 -8.20 14.24
CA GLU A 377 13.90 -9.45 14.49
C GLU A 377 14.33 -10.16 15.78
N ASN A 378 14.82 -9.40 16.76
CA ASN A 378 15.21 -9.93 18.05
C ASN A 378 14.04 -9.81 19.02
N VAL A 379 13.60 -10.95 19.57
CA VAL A 379 12.42 -11.01 20.44
C VAL A 379 12.59 -10.15 21.69
N SER A 380 13.75 -10.22 22.35
CA SER A 380 14.03 -9.46 23.57
C SER A 380 13.98 -7.95 23.34
N ARG A 381 14.55 -7.47 22.23
CA ARG A 381 14.48 -6.06 21.84
C ARG A 381 13.05 -5.66 21.50
N PHE A 382 12.34 -6.50 20.74
CA PHE A 382 10.97 -6.23 20.35
C PHE A 382 10.05 -6.08 21.57
N VAL A 383 10.14 -7.02 22.52
CA VAL A 383 9.40 -6.98 23.79
C VAL A 383 9.77 -5.76 24.62
N LYS A 384 11.05 -5.37 24.69
CA LYS A 384 11.49 -4.14 25.38
C LYS A 384 10.73 -2.89 24.90
N TYR A 385 10.51 -2.75 23.59
CA TYR A 385 9.89 -1.54 23.02
C TYR A 385 8.36 -1.61 22.92
N THR A 386 7.77 -2.80 22.91
CA THR A 386 6.34 -3.00 22.62
C THR A 386 5.55 -3.59 23.79
N GLY A 387 6.21 -4.23 24.76
CA GLY A 387 5.58 -5.05 25.79
C GLY A 387 5.12 -6.40 25.24
N TYR A 388 5.35 -7.47 26.00
CA TYR A 388 5.06 -8.84 25.55
C TYR A 388 3.57 -9.05 25.23
N GLY A 389 2.66 -8.40 25.96
CA GLY A 389 1.22 -8.49 25.70
C GLY A 389 0.84 -8.03 24.28
N ASN A 390 1.45 -6.95 23.79
CA ASN A 390 1.23 -6.48 22.41
C ASN A 390 1.98 -7.36 21.40
N ALA A 391 3.21 -7.79 21.72
CA ALA A 391 4.06 -8.59 20.85
C ALA A 391 3.60 -10.04 20.64
N ALA A 392 2.88 -10.62 21.61
CA ALA A 392 2.56 -12.04 21.67
C ALA A 392 1.86 -12.55 20.40
N GLY A 393 0.98 -11.75 19.79
CA GLY A 393 0.29 -12.13 18.55
C GLY A 393 1.23 -12.39 17.39
N LEU A 394 2.24 -11.52 17.18
CA LEU A 394 3.25 -11.72 16.14
C LEU A 394 4.19 -12.87 16.49
N LEU A 395 4.64 -12.94 17.75
CA LEU A 395 5.56 -13.98 18.21
C LEU A 395 4.93 -15.38 18.08
N ALA A 396 3.64 -15.54 18.40
CA ALA A 396 2.91 -16.78 18.20
C ALA A 396 2.81 -17.16 16.72
N ALA A 397 2.48 -16.20 15.85
CA ALA A 397 2.37 -16.43 14.41
C ALA A 397 3.70 -16.86 13.77
N ARG A 398 4.84 -16.43 14.34
CA ARG A 398 6.18 -16.81 13.89
C ARG A 398 6.81 -17.99 14.63
N GLY A 399 6.15 -18.57 15.62
CA GLY A 399 6.75 -19.62 16.45
C GLY A 399 7.96 -19.12 17.25
N LEU A 400 7.92 -17.88 17.74
CA LEU A 400 9.00 -17.22 18.49
C LEU A 400 8.63 -16.97 19.96
N LEU A 401 7.66 -17.72 20.51
CA LEU A 401 7.23 -17.54 21.90
C LEU A 401 8.30 -17.98 22.91
N ALA A 402 9.18 -18.90 22.52
CA ALA A 402 10.35 -19.31 23.30
C ALA A 402 11.49 -18.28 23.29
N GLY A 403 11.34 -17.17 22.54
CA GLY A 403 12.38 -16.18 22.34
C GLY A 403 13.19 -16.43 21.07
N GLY A 404 14.42 -15.89 21.04
CA GLY A 404 15.33 -16.03 19.91
C GLY A 404 15.26 -14.88 18.91
N ARG A 405 15.51 -15.20 17.65
CA ARG A 405 15.64 -14.25 16.55
C ARG A 405 14.93 -14.79 15.31
N GLY A 406 14.35 -13.91 14.50
CA GLY A 406 13.84 -14.26 13.18
C GLY A 406 14.96 -14.63 12.19
N GLU A 407 14.55 -14.98 10.97
CA GLU A 407 15.43 -15.49 9.91
C GLU A 407 16.31 -14.41 9.25
N GLY A 408 16.08 -13.12 9.53
CA GLY A 408 16.80 -12.02 8.89
C GLY A 408 18.29 -11.92 9.26
N HIS A 409 19.11 -11.55 8.29
CA HIS A 409 20.53 -11.28 8.48
C HIS A 409 20.76 -9.84 8.96
N TYR A 410 21.17 -9.65 10.22
CA TYR A 410 21.49 -8.32 10.74
C TYR A 410 22.82 -8.27 11.49
N SER A 411 23.42 -7.08 11.49
CA SER A 411 24.65 -6.77 12.22
C SER A 411 24.52 -7.02 13.73
N GLU A 412 25.68 -7.11 14.39
CA GLU A 412 25.79 -7.25 15.84
C GLU A 412 25.07 -6.15 16.62
N ASP A 413 24.73 -6.53 17.84
CA ASP A 413 23.73 -5.90 18.67
C ASP A 413 24.34 -4.77 19.51
N GLU A 414 24.04 -3.53 19.12
CA GLU A 414 24.42 -2.34 19.90
C GLU A 414 23.58 -2.25 21.18
N ASP A 415 24.24 -1.90 22.30
CA ASP A 415 23.57 -1.60 23.56
C ASP A 415 22.84 -0.26 23.44
N THR A 416 21.53 -0.29 23.65
CA THR A 416 20.63 0.88 23.59
C THR A 416 19.94 1.11 24.93
N ASP A 417 20.41 0.45 25.99
CA ASP A 417 19.91 0.65 27.34
C ASP A 417 20.39 2.02 27.83
N THR A 418 19.43 2.90 28.08
CA THR A 418 19.66 4.18 28.76
C THR A 418 19.88 3.94 30.24
N GLU A 419 20.44 4.92 30.95
CA GLU A 419 20.63 4.82 32.40
C GLU A 419 19.28 4.61 33.11
N GLU A 420 18.26 5.36 32.71
CA GLU A 420 16.90 5.24 33.27
C GLU A 420 16.31 3.84 33.04
N TYR A 421 16.55 3.24 31.88
CA TYR A 421 16.08 1.89 31.59
C TYR A 421 16.85 0.83 32.40
N ARG A 422 18.18 0.96 32.56
CA ARG A 422 18.98 0.01 33.34
C ARG A 422 18.55 -0.04 34.81
N GLU A 423 18.26 1.13 35.40
CA GLU A 423 17.75 1.24 36.77
C GLU A 423 16.35 0.63 36.93
N ALA A 424 15.48 0.84 35.94
CA ALA A 424 14.10 0.38 35.97
C ALA A 424 13.92 -1.09 35.60
N LYS A 425 14.81 -1.66 34.77
CA LYS A 425 14.76 -3.03 34.22
C LYS A 425 14.32 -4.12 35.21
N PRO A 426 14.84 -4.20 36.45
CA PRO A 426 14.41 -5.24 37.40
C PRO A 426 12.95 -5.11 37.86
N ASN A 427 12.35 -3.92 37.73
CA ASN A 427 10.97 -3.64 38.16
C ASN A 427 10.00 -3.52 36.96
N ILE A 428 10.46 -3.72 35.72
CA ILE A 428 9.60 -3.69 34.53
C ILE A 428 8.88 -5.04 34.42
N ASN A 429 7.55 -5.00 34.36
CA ASN A 429 6.75 -6.17 34.03
C ASN A 429 6.87 -6.44 32.50
N PRO A 430 7.40 -7.60 32.07
CA PRO A 430 7.58 -7.90 30.65
C PRO A 430 6.28 -7.90 29.84
N VAL A 431 5.15 -8.25 30.47
CA VAL A 431 3.83 -8.31 29.83
C VAL A 431 3.32 -6.91 29.51
N THR A 432 3.37 -6.01 30.51
CA THR A 432 2.82 -4.66 30.37
C THR A 432 3.82 -3.64 29.84
N GLY A 433 5.12 -3.99 29.81
CA GLY A 433 6.20 -3.15 29.31
C GLY A 433 6.45 -1.88 30.13
N ARG A 434 5.99 -1.84 31.39
CA ARG A 434 6.14 -0.70 32.31
C ARG A 434 6.64 -1.15 33.68
N VAL A 435 7.19 -0.20 34.43
CA VAL A 435 7.45 -0.36 35.86
C VAL A 435 6.11 -0.43 36.61
N GLU A 436 5.93 -1.49 37.38
CA GLU A 436 4.77 -1.64 38.25
C GLU A 436 5.18 -1.39 39.70
N GLU A 437 4.30 -0.75 40.45
CA GLU A 437 4.47 -0.62 41.89
C GLU A 437 4.39 -2.03 42.50
N LYS A 438 5.32 -2.32 43.43
CA LYS A 438 5.29 -3.58 44.16
C LYS A 438 4.00 -3.65 44.96
N GLN A 439 3.06 -4.47 44.50
CA GLN A 439 1.85 -4.75 45.25
C GLN A 439 2.21 -5.50 46.55
N PRO A 440 1.48 -5.26 47.66
CA PRO A 440 1.66 -6.05 48.86
C PRO A 440 1.41 -7.52 48.55
N ASN A 441 2.20 -8.41 49.14
CA ASN A 441 2.02 -9.84 48.88
C ASN A 441 0.67 -10.27 49.48
N PRO A 442 -0.25 -10.85 48.69
CA PRO A 442 -1.55 -11.30 49.19
C PRO A 442 -1.45 -12.32 50.34
N MET A 443 -0.29 -12.98 50.47
CA MET A 443 0.01 -13.97 51.50
C MET A 443 0.64 -13.37 52.76
N ASP A 444 0.88 -12.05 52.80
CA ASP A 444 1.40 -11.37 53.99
C ASP A 444 0.35 -11.41 55.11
N GLY A 445 0.73 -11.96 56.28
CA GLY A 445 -0.16 -12.14 57.42
C GLY A 445 -0.90 -13.48 57.46
N MET A 446 -0.72 -14.36 56.47
CA MET A 446 -1.21 -15.74 56.51
C MET A 446 -0.20 -16.68 57.18
N THR A 447 -0.71 -17.62 57.98
CA THR A 447 0.08 -18.75 58.52
C THR A 447 0.42 -19.76 57.40
N GLU A 448 1.45 -20.58 57.58
CA GLU A 448 1.84 -21.58 56.56
C GLU A 448 0.69 -22.56 56.24
N GLU A 449 -0.08 -23.00 57.26
CA GLU A 449 -1.27 -23.84 57.04
C GLU A 449 -2.34 -23.15 56.18
N GLN A 450 -2.54 -21.84 56.35
CA GLN A 450 -3.47 -21.07 55.53
C GLN A 450 -2.97 -20.92 54.08
N LYS A 451 -1.66 -20.77 53.89
CA LYS A 451 -1.07 -20.72 52.54
C LYS A 451 -1.24 -22.05 51.82
N GLU A 452 -0.97 -23.16 52.50
CA GLU A 452 -1.18 -24.52 51.96
C GLU A 452 -2.66 -24.76 51.63
N TYR A 453 -3.58 -24.34 52.50
CA TYR A 453 -5.01 -24.48 52.28
C TYR A 453 -5.49 -23.71 51.03
N GLU A 454 -5.09 -22.44 50.88
CA GLU A 454 -5.44 -21.66 49.69
C GLU A 454 -4.77 -22.21 48.43
N ALA A 455 -3.51 -22.69 48.50
CA ALA A 455 -2.85 -23.35 47.37
C ALA A 455 -3.61 -24.61 46.92
N MET A 456 -4.04 -25.46 47.87
CA MET A 456 -4.77 -26.69 47.57
C MET A 456 -6.16 -26.42 46.97
N LYS A 457 -6.81 -25.36 47.44
CA LYS A 457 -8.06 -24.86 46.88
C LYS A 457 -7.88 -24.35 45.45
N LEU A 458 -6.78 -23.66 45.17
CA LEU A 458 -6.44 -23.15 43.83
C LEU A 458 -6.14 -24.30 42.86
N VAL A 459 -5.41 -25.33 43.31
CA VAL A 459 -5.20 -26.58 42.56
C VAL A 459 -6.52 -27.28 42.27
N SER A 460 -7.40 -27.41 43.27
CA SER A 460 -8.73 -28.02 43.08
C SER A 460 -9.59 -27.25 42.08
N MET A 461 -9.51 -25.92 42.08
CA MET A 461 -10.18 -25.08 41.09
C MET A 461 -9.62 -25.30 39.68
N PHE A 462 -8.29 -25.33 39.51
CA PHE A 462 -7.66 -25.61 38.21
C PHE A 462 -7.99 -27.01 37.68
N ASP A 463 -7.91 -28.03 38.53
CA ASP A 463 -8.27 -29.42 38.17
C ASP A 463 -9.74 -29.51 37.73
N LYS A 464 -10.65 -28.86 38.45
CA LYS A 464 -12.06 -28.80 38.08
C LYS A 464 -12.27 -28.15 36.70
N LEU A 465 -11.67 -26.97 36.48
CA LEU A 465 -11.78 -26.24 35.21
C LEU A 465 -11.17 -27.02 34.03
N SER A 466 -10.07 -27.75 34.27
CA SER A 466 -9.43 -28.58 33.25
C SER A 466 -10.24 -29.83 32.92
N ARG A 467 -10.80 -30.52 33.93
CA ARG A 467 -11.69 -31.68 33.71
C ARG A 467 -12.99 -31.31 33.01
N GLU A 468 -13.53 -30.13 33.29
CA GLU A 468 -14.70 -29.58 32.60
C GLU A 468 -14.35 -29.04 31.20
N GLN A 469 -13.08 -29.13 30.76
CA GLN A 469 -12.59 -28.64 29.47
C GLN A 469 -12.85 -27.14 29.24
N ILE A 470 -12.97 -26.38 30.33
CA ILE A 470 -13.11 -24.93 30.30
C ILE A 470 -11.75 -24.28 30.04
N ILE A 471 -10.68 -24.87 30.57
CA ILE A 471 -9.30 -24.45 30.33
C ILE A 471 -8.45 -25.63 29.85
N GLN A 472 -7.58 -25.39 28.87
CA GLN A 472 -6.58 -26.35 28.43
C GLN A 472 -5.19 -25.76 28.70
N PRO A 473 -4.36 -26.39 29.55
CA PRO A 473 -2.98 -25.99 29.73
C PRO A 473 -2.19 -26.17 28.43
N MET A 474 -1.48 -25.11 28.03
CA MET A 474 -0.64 -25.10 26.83
C MET A 474 0.83 -24.90 27.25
N GLY A 475 1.74 -25.64 26.62
CA GLY A 475 3.19 -25.44 26.71
C GLY A 475 3.73 -24.76 25.46
N VAL A 476 4.86 -24.07 25.60
CA VAL A 476 5.64 -23.57 24.47
C VAL A 476 6.70 -24.62 24.14
N THR A 477 6.68 -25.15 22.93
CA THR A 477 7.69 -26.12 22.47
C THR A 477 9.05 -25.44 22.26
N SER A 478 10.10 -26.25 22.12
CA SER A 478 11.43 -25.77 21.71
C SER A 478 11.41 -25.03 20.36
N ASP A 479 10.50 -25.41 19.47
CA ASP A 479 10.22 -24.73 18.19
C ASP A 479 9.37 -23.45 18.36
N GLY A 480 9.12 -23.01 19.60
CA GLY A 480 8.44 -21.77 19.96
C GLY A 480 6.95 -21.70 19.62
N ARG A 481 6.30 -22.85 19.37
CA ARG A 481 4.86 -22.99 19.09
C ARG A 481 4.08 -23.38 20.35
N LEU A 482 2.78 -23.11 20.36
CA LEU A 482 1.86 -23.52 21.44
C LEU A 482 1.27 -24.89 21.14
N GLU A 483 1.45 -25.82 22.07
CA GLU A 483 0.86 -27.17 22.05
C GLU A 483 0.28 -27.51 23.43
N PRO A 484 -0.62 -28.49 23.56
CA PRO A 484 -1.06 -28.98 24.86
C PRO A 484 0.14 -29.31 25.76
N LEU A 485 0.08 -28.95 27.04
CA LEU A 485 1.21 -29.04 27.96
C LEU A 485 1.84 -30.45 28.00
N ASP A 486 1.01 -31.50 27.95
CA ASP A 486 1.46 -32.89 27.96
C ASP A 486 2.28 -33.24 26.71
N GLU A 487 1.86 -32.76 25.54
CA GLU A 487 2.55 -32.98 24.26
C GLU A 487 3.86 -32.19 24.20
N ALA A 488 3.84 -30.94 24.66
CA ALA A 488 5.04 -30.10 24.74
C ALA A 488 6.07 -30.71 25.70
N ALA A 489 5.64 -31.19 26.87
CA ALA A 489 6.51 -31.83 27.85
C ALA A 489 7.15 -33.12 27.31
N GLN A 490 6.37 -33.96 26.61
CA GLN A 490 6.88 -35.18 25.97
C GLN A 490 7.93 -34.87 24.90
N LYS A 491 7.72 -33.85 24.07
CA LYS A 491 8.69 -33.45 23.03
C LYS A 491 9.98 -32.87 23.63
N MET A 492 9.89 -32.12 24.72
CA MET A 492 11.06 -31.62 25.43
C MET A 492 11.91 -32.74 26.02
N LEU A 493 11.26 -33.76 26.61
CA LEU A 493 11.92 -34.95 27.13
C LEU A 493 12.62 -35.75 26.01
N GLN A 494 11.95 -35.97 24.88
CA GLN A 494 12.53 -36.67 23.73
C GLN A 494 13.74 -35.94 23.12
N GLN A 495 13.72 -34.59 23.10
CA GLN A 495 14.84 -33.81 22.60
C GLN A 495 16.05 -33.85 23.54
N GLN A 496 15.85 -33.83 24.86
CA GLN A 496 16.93 -34.00 25.83
C GLN A 496 17.57 -35.40 25.73
N GLU A 497 16.77 -36.46 25.58
CA GLU A 497 17.28 -37.82 25.38
C GLU A 497 18.07 -37.97 24.06
N SER A 498 17.67 -37.26 22.99
CA SER A 498 18.40 -37.26 21.72
C SER A 498 19.71 -36.46 21.76
N SER A 499 19.76 -35.35 22.51
CA SER A 499 20.99 -34.54 22.64
C SER A 499 22.03 -35.23 23.52
N ASP A 500 21.61 -36.01 24.52
CA ASP A 500 22.52 -36.75 25.40
C ASP A 500 23.18 -37.94 24.67
N LEU A 501 22.51 -38.54 23.68
CA LEU A 501 23.05 -39.63 22.86
C LEU A 501 24.11 -39.18 21.84
N ASP A 502 24.05 -37.93 21.37
CA ASP A 502 25.03 -37.36 20.42
C ASP A 502 26.31 -36.84 21.11
N THR A 503 26.29 -36.66 22.45
CA THR A 503 27.48 -36.28 23.24
C THR A 503 28.32 -37.46 23.73
N ASP A 504 27.81 -38.69 23.64
CA ASP A 504 28.53 -39.92 24.05
C ASP A 504 29.26 -40.61 22.87
N SER A 505 29.33 -39.95 21.70
CA SER A 505 30.12 -40.38 20.55
C SER A 505 31.21 -39.36 20.17
N ASP A 506 32.21 -39.20 21.04
CA ASP A 506 33.55 -38.69 20.68
C ASP A 506 34.64 -39.57 21.33
#